data_AF-A0A954NRK7-F1
#
_entry.id   AF-A0A954NRK7-F1
#
_cell.length_a   1.000
_cell.length_b   1.000
_cell.length_c   1.000
_cell.angle_alpha   90.00
_cell.angle_beta   90.00
_cell.angle_gamma   90.00
#
_symmetry.space_group_name_H-M   'P 1'
#
loop_
_entity.id
_entity.type
_entity.pdbx_description
1 polymer ?
#
loop_
_entity_poly.entity_id
_entity_poly.type
_entity_poly.pdbx_seq_one_letter_code
_entity_poly.pdbx_strand_id
1 'polypeptide(L)'
;MHNPFTEATDDDSEDVELVLLANSGDRDALERLILRHQAWIYNIAVRMVFNPQDAEEVTQEVLIRAVTRLSTFRGDSKFRTWLYRMTANHVLNMKRRGGENTPFTFSAYADAINSTPNLDLPDPNSVPVDVPLLVEETKIACTTGMLLCLDRRQRLIFTLGEIIGVSDTVGGEVMEMSGDNFRQCLARARRDLYQFMNHQCGLVNASNPCRCPKKTKGFINAGHVDPEHLLFTTPYVQRIREAAVGTAREIDDVADRSYAAIYRDHPFLESSEQAGWLRRILDRPEVRATLNLN
;
A
#
# COMPACT_ATOMS: atom_id res chain seq x y z
N MET A 1 10.17 3.14 13.10
CA MET A 1 9.65 3.65 11.82
C MET A 1 8.70 4.80 12.11
N HIS A 2 8.86 5.94 11.45
CA HIS A 2 7.94 7.07 11.61
C HIS A 2 6.61 6.74 10.93
N ASN A 3 5.50 6.89 11.64
CA ASN A 3 4.15 6.76 11.08
C ASN A 3 3.59 8.16 10.82
N PRO A 4 3.49 8.58 9.55
CA PRO A 4 3.10 9.93 9.22
C PRO A 4 1.63 10.17 9.52
N PHE A 5 0.79 9.14 9.66
CA PHE A 5 -0.67 9.31 9.81
C PHE A 5 -1.14 9.47 11.26
N THR A 6 -0.25 9.40 12.25
CA THR A 6 -0.60 9.47 13.67
C THR A 6 -1.15 10.85 14.06
N GLU A 7 -2.31 10.91 14.72
CA GLU A 7 -2.90 12.20 15.15
C GLU A 7 -2.27 12.73 16.44
N ALA A 8 -1.74 11.85 17.29
CA ALA A 8 -1.49 12.11 18.71
C ALA A 8 -0.10 12.66 19.09
N THR A 9 0.82 12.91 18.15
CA THR A 9 2.17 13.39 18.48
C THR A 9 2.62 14.55 17.60
N ASP A 10 3.19 15.58 18.23
CA ASP A 10 3.87 16.77 17.71
C ASP A 10 5.08 16.49 16.77
N ASP A 11 5.15 15.33 16.11
CA ASP A 11 6.29 14.89 15.30
C ASP A 11 6.33 15.51 13.87
N ASP A 12 5.47 16.48 13.58
CA ASP A 12 5.65 17.32 12.39
C ASP A 12 6.81 18.31 12.57
N SER A 13 7.30 18.55 13.79
CA SER A 13 8.42 19.47 14.02
C SER A 13 9.69 19.02 13.29
N GLU A 14 9.96 17.71 13.27
CA GLU A 14 11.11 17.15 12.54
C GLU A 14 10.91 17.30 11.03
N ASP A 15 9.72 17.01 10.50
CA ASP A 15 9.45 17.18 9.07
C ASP A 15 9.57 18.66 8.65
N VAL A 16 9.05 19.59 9.47
CA VAL A 16 9.18 21.04 9.23
C VAL A 16 10.65 21.47 9.26
N GLU A 17 11.43 21.01 10.25
CA GLU A 17 12.87 21.28 10.34
C GLU A 17 13.61 20.75 9.11
N LEU A 18 13.37 19.50 8.74
CA LEU A 18 13.97 18.88 7.56
C LEU A 18 13.59 19.61 6.27
N VAL A 19 12.35 20.10 6.15
CA VAL A 19 11.91 20.92 5.01
C VAL A 19 12.68 22.24 4.97
N LEU A 20 12.86 22.92 6.11
CA LEU A 20 13.61 24.18 6.17
C LEU A 20 15.08 23.97 5.77
N LEU A 21 15.72 22.95 6.31
CA LEU A 21 17.10 22.59 5.99
C LEU A 21 17.23 22.20 4.51
N ALA A 22 16.33 21.35 3.99
CA ALA A 22 16.33 20.96 2.59
C ALA A 22 16.15 22.15 1.65
N ASN A 23 15.24 23.08 1.96
CA ASN A 23 15.06 24.32 1.19
C ASN A 23 16.27 25.26 1.27
N SER A 24 17.12 25.13 2.29
CA SER A 24 18.40 25.84 2.41
C SER A 24 19.58 25.14 1.70
N GLY A 25 19.31 24.01 1.04
CA GLY A 25 20.32 23.25 0.28
C GLY A 25 20.94 22.08 1.04
N ASP A 26 20.40 21.71 2.22
CA ASP A 26 20.87 20.55 2.98
C ASP A 26 20.38 19.24 2.33
N ARG A 27 21.32 18.56 1.67
CA ARG A 27 21.08 17.28 1.00
C ARG A 27 20.69 16.17 1.96
N ASP A 28 21.34 16.09 3.13
CA ASP A 28 21.10 15.02 4.09
C ASP A 28 19.74 15.18 4.75
N ALA A 29 19.32 16.42 4.99
CA ALA A 29 17.96 16.73 5.44
C ALA A 29 16.90 16.30 4.41
N LEU A 30 17.14 16.59 3.13
CA LEU A 30 16.25 16.16 2.05
C LEU A 30 16.17 14.62 1.95
N GLU A 31 17.32 13.93 2.01
CA GLU A 31 17.36 12.46 1.99
C GLU A 31 16.59 11.87 3.18
N ARG A 32 16.81 12.38 4.39
CA ARG A 32 16.07 11.96 5.60
C ARG A 32 14.57 12.19 5.46
N LEU A 33 14.15 13.37 4.99
CA LEU A 33 12.74 13.70 4.78
C LEU A 33 12.08 12.69 3.83
N ILE A 34 12.72 12.39 2.71
CA ILE A 34 12.17 11.48 1.71
C ILE A 34 12.10 10.03 2.24
N LEU A 35 13.17 9.54 2.87
CA LEU A 35 13.23 8.19 3.41
C LEU A 35 12.18 7.94 4.51
N ARG A 36 11.82 8.96 5.30
CA ARG A 36 10.74 8.88 6.31
C ARG A 36 9.37 8.53 5.72
N HIS A 37 9.10 8.97 4.49
CA HIS A 37 7.78 8.84 3.85
C HIS A 37 7.73 7.79 2.73
N GLN A 38 8.89 7.42 2.16
CA GLN A 38 8.98 6.53 1.01
C GLN A 38 8.26 5.20 1.20
N ALA A 39 8.47 4.52 2.34
CA ALA A 39 7.87 3.21 2.57
C ALA A 39 6.33 3.27 2.65
N TRP A 40 5.78 4.36 3.18
CA TRP A 40 4.33 4.57 3.22
C TRP A 40 3.74 4.85 1.84
N ILE A 41 4.42 5.66 1.02
CA ILE A 41 4.04 5.88 -0.38
C ILE A 41 4.09 4.56 -1.16
N TYR A 42 5.13 3.76 -0.96
CA TYR A 42 5.26 2.43 -1.57
C TYR A 42 4.11 1.50 -1.19
N ASN A 43 3.74 1.46 0.09
CA ASN A 43 2.62 0.65 0.56
C ASN A 43 1.27 1.10 -0.01
N ILE A 44 1.09 2.39 -0.31
CA ILE A 44 -0.07 2.87 -1.07
C ILE A 44 0.04 2.40 -2.52
N ALA A 45 1.17 2.66 -3.18
CA ALA A 45 1.38 2.37 -4.60
C ALA A 45 1.18 0.89 -4.94
N VAL A 46 1.78 -0.03 -4.18
CA VAL A 46 1.70 -1.48 -4.44
C VAL A 46 0.26 -2.02 -4.37
N ARG A 47 -0.58 -1.45 -3.51
CA ARG A 47 -2.00 -1.80 -3.40
C ARG A 47 -2.85 -1.14 -4.49
N MET A 48 -2.33 -0.07 -5.10
CA MET A 48 -2.97 0.56 -6.25
C MET A 48 -2.66 -0.15 -7.56
N VAL A 49 -1.41 -0.58 -7.80
CA VAL A 49 -0.99 -1.16 -9.10
C VAL A 49 -0.84 -2.68 -9.11
N PHE A 50 -0.77 -3.32 -7.94
CA PHE A 50 -0.61 -4.78 -7.80
C PHE A 50 0.56 -5.35 -8.62
N ASN A 51 1.68 -4.62 -8.63
CA ASN A 51 2.95 -5.03 -9.21
C ASN A 51 4.08 -4.30 -8.47
N PRO A 52 5.06 -4.99 -7.87
CA PRO A 52 6.10 -4.34 -7.09
C PRO A 52 6.97 -3.36 -7.89
N GLN A 53 7.34 -3.69 -9.13
CA GLN A 53 8.18 -2.84 -9.97
C GLN A 53 7.45 -1.55 -10.36
N ASP A 54 6.20 -1.66 -10.82
CA ASP A 54 5.35 -0.49 -11.09
C ASP A 54 5.14 0.35 -9.83
N ALA A 55 5.04 -0.28 -8.65
CA ALA A 55 4.89 0.44 -7.39
C ALA A 55 6.14 1.22 -7.00
N GLU A 56 7.34 0.70 -7.29
CA GLU A 56 8.59 1.43 -7.13
C GLU A 56 8.64 2.64 -8.06
N GLU A 57 8.30 2.46 -9.34
CA GLU A 57 8.23 3.57 -10.31
C GLU A 57 7.25 4.66 -9.86
N VAL A 58 6.04 4.27 -9.45
CA VAL A 58 5.02 5.21 -8.93
C VAL A 58 5.52 5.96 -7.70
N THR A 59 6.21 5.25 -6.80
CA THR A 59 6.80 5.86 -5.60
C THR A 59 7.85 6.90 -5.97
N GLN A 60 8.74 6.57 -6.90
CA GLN A 60 9.76 7.50 -7.40
C GLN A 60 9.12 8.71 -8.10
N GLU A 61 8.10 8.50 -8.95
CA GLU A 61 7.38 9.59 -9.62
C GLU A 61 6.75 10.59 -8.61
N VAL A 62 6.14 10.08 -7.53
CA VAL A 62 5.58 10.90 -6.45
C VAL A 62 6.68 11.65 -5.71
N LEU A 63 7.76 10.97 -5.33
CA LEU A 63 8.84 11.58 -4.55
C LEU A 63 9.60 12.64 -5.36
N ILE A 64 9.85 12.42 -6.66
CA ILE A 64 10.44 13.43 -7.55
C ILE A 64 9.55 14.68 -7.60
N ARG A 65 8.22 14.50 -7.70
CA ARG A 65 7.27 15.63 -7.67
C ARG A 65 7.29 16.34 -6.32
N ALA A 66 7.43 15.61 -5.22
CA ALA A 66 7.54 16.18 -3.89
C ALA A 66 8.81 17.02 -3.75
N VAL A 67 9.97 16.47 -4.10
CA VAL A 67 11.26 17.17 -4.06
C VAL A 67 11.22 18.45 -4.92
N THR A 68 10.77 18.34 -6.17
CA THR A 68 10.71 19.49 -7.10
C THR A 68 9.71 20.57 -6.70
N ARG A 69 8.74 20.26 -5.83
CA ARG A 69 7.74 21.21 -5.33
C ARG A 69 7.94 21.57 -3.87
N LEU A 70 9.02 21.12 -3.23
CA LEU A 70 9.23 21.28 -1.80
C LEU A 70 9.22 22.76 -1.37
N SER A 71 9.78 23.64 -2.20
CA SER A 71 9.79 25.10 -1.97
C SER A 71 8.40 25.75 -2.00
N THR A 72 7.38 25.06 -2.54
CA THR A 72 6.00 25.54 -2.56
C THR A 72 5.23 25.21 -1.28
N PHE A 73 5.77 24.33 -0.44
CA PHE A 73 5.18 24.00 0.85
C PHE A 73 5.38 25.16 1.82
N ARG A 74 4.29 25.85 2.16
CA ARG A 74 4.29 27.04 3.01
C ARG A 74 4.15 26.76 4.51
N GLY A 75 3.95 25.50 4.90
CA GLY A 75 3.62 25.16 6.29
C GLY A 75 2.17 25.44 6.70
N ASP A 76 1.30 25.81 5.75
CA ASP A 76 -0.14 26.05 6.00
C ASP A 76 -0.91 24.77 6.40
N SER A 77 -0.28 23.60 6.23
CA SER A 77 -0.77 22.28 6.63
C SER A 77 0.41 21.41 7.06
N LYS A 78 0.14 20.28 7.69
CA LYS A 78 1.18 19.29 8.01
C LYS A 78 1.87 18.80 6.73
N PHE A 79 3.18 18.53 6.77
CA PHE A 79 3.92 18.07 5.59
C PHE A 79 3.34 16.78 5.02
N ARG A 80 2.94 15.85 5.90
CA ARG A 80 2.20 14.64 5.52
C ARG A 80 0.98 14.95 4.65
N THR A 81 0.18 15.96 5.01
CA THR A 81 -1.10 16.22 4.35
C THR A 81 -0.82 16.70 2.94
N TRP A 82 0.19 17.54 2.76
CA TRP A 82 0.66 17.98 1.45
C TRP A 82 1.20 16.82 0.60
N LEU A 83 2.06 15.97 1.17
CA LEU A 83 2.68 14.85 0.46
C LEU A 83 1.66 13.78 0.06
N TYR A 84 0.82 13.32 0.99
CA TYR A 84 -0.13 12.25 0.72
C TYR A 84 -1.32 12.70 -0.15
N ARG A 85 -1.70 13.99 -0.17
CA ARG A 85 -2.60 14.54 -1.21
C ARG A 85 -1.98 14.42 -2.59
N MET A 86 -0.69 14.73 -2.72
CA MET A 86 0.02 14.56 -3.98
C MET A 86 0.12 13.08 -4.38
N THR A 87 0.38 12.17 -3.44
CA THR A 87 0.34 10.72 -3.66
C THR A 87 -1.04 10.27 -4.13
N ALA A 88 -2.11 10.65 -3.42
CA ALA A 88 -3.49 10.32 -3.76
C ALA A 88 -3.86 10.82 -5.17
N ASN A 89 -3.59 12.10 -5.44
CA ASN A 89 -3.82 12.68 -6.77
C ASN A 89 -3.02 11.97 -7.86
N HIS A 90 -1.78 11.58 -7.59
CA HIS A 90 -0.96 10.87 -8.55
C HIS A 90 -1.53 9.49 -8.89
N VAL A 91 -1.81 8.65 -7.89
CA VAL A 91 -2.29 7.27 -8.13
C VAL A 91 -3.69 7.24 -8.74
N LEU A 92 -4.52 8.25 -8.50
CA LEU A 92 -5.84 8.36 -9.12
C LEU A 92 -5.76 8.73 -10.60
N ASN A 93 -4.81 9.60 -10.98
CA ASN A 93 -4.74 10.21 -12.32
C ASN A 93 -3.68 9.60 -13.25
N MET A 94 -2.75 8.80 -12.75
CA MET A 94 -1.75 8.12 -13.58
C MET A 94 -2.39 7.16 -14.59
N LYS A 95 -1.69 6.80 -15.67
CA LYS A 95 -2.17 5.72 -16.55
C LYS A 95 -2.28 4.41 -15.78
N ARG A 96 -3.19 3.52 -16.20
CA ARG A 96 -3.24 2.15 -15.67
C ARG A 96 -1.95 1.44 -16.02
N ARG A 97 -1.42 0.70 -15.05
CA ARG A 97 -0.19 -0.09 -15.15
C ARG A 97 -0.31 -1.34 -14.27
N GLY A 98 0.60 -2.28 -14.44
CA GLY A 98 0.59 -3.54 -13.69
C GLY A 98 -0.73 -4.30 -13.76
N GLY A 99 -1.20 -4.76 -12.60
CA GLY A 99 -2.44 -5.51 -12.44
C GLY A 99 -3.70 -4.74 -12.83
N GLU A 100 -3.64 -3.41 -12.94
CA GLU A 100 -4.78 -2.59 -13.37
C GLU A 100 -5.11 -2.70 -14.86
N ASN A 101 -4.18 -3.22 -15.67
CA ASN A 101 -4.38 -3.41 -17.10
C ASN A 101 -5.43 -4.48 -17.41
N THR A 102 -5.67 -5.37 -16.45
CA THR A 102 -6.77 -6.33 -16.50
C THR A 102 -7.97 -5.72 -15.78
N PRO A 103 -9.11 -5.49 -16.47
CA PRO A 103 -10.33 -5.05 -15.79
C PRO A 103 -10.84 -6.17 -14.89
N PHE A 104 -10.71 -5.98 -13.59
CA PHE A 104 -11.29 -6.88 -12.60
C PHE A 104 -12.66 -6.38 -12.15
N THR A 105 -13.68 -7.20 -12.35
CA THR A 105 -14.94 -7.10 -11.61
C THR A 105 -14.95 -8.20 -10.56
N PHE A 106 -15.75 -8.04 -9.51
CA PHE A 106 -15.94 -9.10 -8.52
C PHE A 106 -16.38 -10.44 -9.15
N SER A 107 -17.25 -10.40 -10.18
CA SER A 107 -17.67 -11.61 -10.89
C SER A 107 -16.51 -12.27 -11.62
N ALA A 108 -15.75 -11.50 -12.42
CA ALA A 108 -14.62 -12.05 -13.17
C ALA A 108 -13.53 -12.60 -12.22
N TYR A 109 -13.33 -11.96 -11.07
CA TYR A 109 -12.38 -12.43 -10.06
C TYR A 109 -12.86 -13.72 -9.38
N ALA A 110 -14.17 -13.85 -9.09
CA ALA A 110 -14.75 -15.12 -8.63
C ALA A 110 -14.52 -16.23 -9.64
N ASP A 111 -14.79 -15.98 -10.92
CA ASP A 111 -14.60 -16.97 -11.99
C ASP A 111 -13.14 -17.42 -12.11
N ALA A 112 -12.18 -16.49 -11.99
CA ALA A 112 -10.75 -16.80 -11.97
C ALA A 112 -10.36 -17.67 -10.75
N ILE A 113 -10.82 -17.32 -9.55
CA ILE A 113 -10.58 -18.13 -8.35
C ILE A 113 -11.20 -19.52 -8.52
N ASN A 114 -12.44 -19.62 -8.98
CA ASN A 114 -13.17 -20.88 -9.10
C ASN A 114 -12.57 -21.79 -10.18
N SER A 115 -12.06 -21.21 -11.27
CA SER A 115 -11.37 -21.94 -12.34
C SER A 115 -9.97 -22.41 -11.94
N THR A 116 -9.35 -21.78 -10.95
CA THR A 116 -8.06 -22.24 -10.42
C THR A 116 -8.25 -23.56 -9.66
N PRO A 117 -7.59 -24.66 -10.04
CA PRO A 117 -7.85 -25.96 -9.41
C PRO A 117 -7.41 -26.01 -7.94
N ASN A 118 -8.13 -26.79 -7.14
CA ASN A 118 -7.66 -27.19 -5.81
C ASN A 118 -6.70 -28.36 -5.96
N LEU A 119 -5.45 -28.17 -5.54
CA LEU A 119 -4.39 -29.15 -5.65
C LEU A 119 -3.73 -29.37 -4.28
N ASP A 120 -3.04 -30.48 -4.12
CA ASP A 120 -2.15 -30.66 -2.97
C ASP A 120 -0.95 -29.73 -3.07
N LEU A 121 -0.43 -29.33 -1.91
CA LEU A 121 0.73 -28.45 -1.82
C LEU A 121 1.94 -29.06 -2.56
N PRO A 122 2.86 -28.21 -3.04
CA PRO A 122 4.12 -28.72 -3.62
C PRO A 122 4.89 -29.56 -2.60
N ASP A 123 5.71 -30.48 -3.10
CA ASP A 123 6.66 -31.21 -2.26
C ASP A 123 7.61 -30.18 -1.63
N PRO A 124 7.80 -30.16 -0.29
CA PRO A 124 8.75 -29.26 0.37
C PRO A 124 10.16 -29.30 -0.22
N ASN A 125 10.59 -30.42 -0.80
CA ASN A 125 11.92 -30.55 -1.42
C ASN A 125 11.96 -30.06 -2.88
N SER A 126 10.81 -29.74 -3.48
CA SER A 126 10.70 -29.28 -4.88
C SER A 126 10.65 -27.76 -5.04
N VAL A 127 10.64 -27.01 -3.94
CA VAL A 127 10.55 -25.54 -3.93
C VAL A 127 11.69 -24.96 -3.10
N PRO A 128 12.17 -23.74 -3.43
CA PRO A 128 13.33 -23.15 -2.76
C PRO A 128 12.99 -22.49 -1.42
N VAL A 129 11.72 -22.47 -1.03
CA VAL A 129 11.19 -21.81 0.17
C VAL A 129 10.21 -22.71 0.92
N ASP A 130 10.03 -22.45 2.20
CA ASP A 130 9.09 -23.19 3.05
C ASP A 130 7.66 -23.12 2.50
N VAL A 131 7.00 -24.27 2.40
CA VAL A 131 5.63 -24.38 1.88
C VAL A 131 4.63 -23.45 2.59
N PRO A 132 4.68 -23.27 3.93
CA PRO A 132 3.84 -22.28 4.60
C PRO A 132 4.00 -20.84 4.09
N LEU A 133 5.21 -20.43 3.66
CA LEU A 133 5.43 -19.10 3.07
C LEU A 133 4.69 -18.96 1.74
N LEU A 134 4.66 -20.01 0.92
CA LEU A 134 3.88 -20.02 -0.33
C LEU A 134 2.38 -19.89 -0.09
N VAL A 135 1.87 -20.45 1.01
CA VAL A 135 0.46 -20.31 1.41
C VAL A 135 0.15 -18.88 1.83
N GLU A 136 1.02 -18.26 2.63
CA GLU A 136 0.86 -16.85 3.00
C GLU A 136 1.01 -15.93 1.79
N GLU A 137 1.92 -16.22 0.86
CA GLU A 137 2.08 -15.49 -0.40
C GLU A 137 0.80 -15.55 -1.22
N THR A 138 0.23 -16.76 -1.36
CA THR A 138 -1.05 -16.98 -2.04
C THR A 138 -2.16 -16.15 -1.40
N LYS A 139 -2.23 -16.16 -0.07
CA LYS A 139 -3.23 -15.42 0.70
C LYS A 139 -3.10 -13.91 0.42
N ILE A 140 -1.90 -13.35 0.58
CA ILE A 140 -1.65 -11.91 0.41
C ILE A 140 -1.82 -11.47 -1.06
N ALA A 141 -1.34 -12.26 -2.02
CA ALA A 141 -1.51 -11.98 -3.44
C ALA A 141 -3.00 -11.99 -3.81
N CYS A 142 -3.77 -12.96 -3.33
CA CYS A 142 -5.19 -13.05 -3.61
C CYS A 142 -5.97 -11.89 -2.97
N THR A 143 -5.79 -11.62 -1.68
CA THR A 143 -6.51 -10.54 -0.98
C THR A 143 -6.13 -9.17 -1.51
N THR A 144 -4.85 -8.94 -1.87
CA THR A 144 -4.42 -7.70 -2.54
C THR A 144 -5.00 -7.60 -3.95
N GLY A 145 -5.06 -8.70 -4.69
CA GLY A 145 -5.71 -8.77 -6.01
C GLY A 145 -7.20 -8.43 -5.96
N MET A 146 -7.93 -8.82 -4.89
CA MET A 146 -9.34 -8.44 -4.71
C MET A 146 -9.55 -6.92 -4.68
N LEU A 147 -8.56 -6.15 -4.24
CA LEU A 147 -8.62 -4.68 -4.24
C LEU A 147 -8.76 -4.12 -5.67
N LEU A 148 -8.30 -4.87 -6.68
CA LEU A 148 -8.44 -4.48 -8.08
C LEU A 148 -9.89 -4.47 -8.58
N CYS A 149 -10.79 -5.19 -7.88
CA CYS A 149 -12.22 -5.20 -8.18
C CYS A 149 -12.93 -3.91 -7.78
N LEU A 150 -12.33 -3.13 -6.87
CA LEU A 150 -12.79 -1.78 -6.53
C LEU A 150 -12.33 -0.79 -7.59
N ASP A 151 -13.14 0.24 -7.84
CA ASP A 151 -12.66 1.39 -8.60
C ASP A 151 -11.48 2.07 -7.88
N ARG A 152 -10.65 2.84 -8.59
CA ARG A 152 -9.43 3.44 -8.02
C ARG A 152 -9.70 4.30 -6.78
N ARG A 153 -10.81 5.03 -6.76
CA ARG A 153 -11.15 5.90 -5.63
C ARG A 153 -11.54 5.06 -4.43
N GLN A 154 -12.40 4.06 -4.61
CA GLN A 154 -12.75 3.09 -3.55
C GLN A 154 -11.52 2.35 -3.05
N ARG A 155 -10.65 1.88 -3.95
CA ARG A 155 -9.41 1.16 -3.63
C ARG A 155 -8.48 2.00 -2.77
N LEU A 156 -8.27 3.27 -3.13
CA LEU A 156 -7.42 4.17 -2.36
C LEU A 156 -8.02 4.47 -0.98
N ILE A 157 -9.33 4.73 -0.91
CA ILE A 157 -10.03 4.96 0.37
C ILE A 157 -9.95 3.73 1.27
N PHE A 158 -10.15 2.54 0.72
CA PHE A 158 -9.99 1.28 1.45
C PHE A 158 -8.53 1.09 1.91
N THR A 159 -7.56 1.35 1.03
CA THR A 159 -6.13 1.27 1.39
C THR A 159 -5.77 2.20 2.54
N LEU A 160 -6.22 3.45 2.50
CA LEU A 160 -5.97 4.43 3.56
C LEU A 160 -6.71 4.09 4.85
N GLY A 161 -8.04 3.94 4.78
CA GLY A 161 -8.88 3.81 5.97
C GLY A 161 -8.96 2.42 6.57
N GLU A 162 -8.92 1.38 5.73
CA GLU A 162 -9.02 -0.01 6.20
C GLU A 162 -7.66 -0.62 6.48
N ILE A 163 -6.77 -0.55 5.50
CA ILE A 163 -5.50 -1.26 5.55
C ILE A 163 -4.48 -0.50 6.40
N ILE A 164 -4.23 0.77 6.05
CA ILE A 164 -3.34 1.66 6.81
C ILE A 164 -3.99 2.10 8.12
N GLY A 165 -5.32 2.25 8.14
CA GLY A 165 -6.05 2.63 9.34
C GLY A 165 -5.98 4.12 9.66
N VAL A 166 -5.96 5.00 8.66
CA VAL A 166 -6.08 6.45 8.91
C VAL A 166 -7.47 6.81 9.42
N SER A 167 -7.56 7.85 10.25
CA SER A 167 -8.84 8.40 10.71
C SER A 167 -9.64 9.02 9.56
N ASP A 168 -10.93 9.29 9.79
CA ASP A 168 -11.75 10.00 8.82
C ASP A 168 -11.31 11.45 8.61
N THR A 169 -10.74 12.10 9.63
CA THR A 169 -10.11 13.43 9.51
C THR A 169 -8.94 13.40 8.53
N VAL A 170 -7.95 12.55 8.79
CA VAL A 170 -6.73 12.43 7.97
C VAL A 170 -7.07 11.92 6.56
N GLY A 171 -7.93 10.91 6.47
CA GLY A 171 -8.39 10.37 5.19
C GLY A 171 -9.15 11.42 4.35
N GLY A 172 -9.97 12.25 5.00
CA GLY A 172 -10.64 13.38 4.36
C GLY A 172 -9.66 14.42 3.81
N GLU A 173 -8.66 14.81 4.60
CA GLU A 173 -7.60 15.73 4.18
C GLU A 173 -6.83 15.19 2.95
N VAL A 174 -6.39 13.93 3.01
CA VAL A 174 -5.63 13.27 1.93
C VAL A 174 -6.45 13.15 0.65
N MET A 175 -7.75 12.89 0.77
CA MET A 175 -8.65 12.70 -0.37
C MET A 175 -9.39 13.97 -0.80
N GLU A 176 -9.07 15.12 -0.22
CA GLU A 176 -9.68 16.42 -0.51
C GLU A 176 -11.21 16.42 -0.38
N MET A 177 -11.71 15.83 0.71
CA MET A 177 -13.14 15.79 1.03
C MET A 177 -13.39 15.91 2.53
N SER A 178 -14.66 16.07 2.95
CA SER A 178 -14.98 16.05 4.38
C SER A 178 -14.73 14.66 4.98
N GLY A 179 -14.39 14.62 6.28
CA GLY A 179 -14.23 13.34 6.99
C GLY A 179 -15.49 12.47 6.97
N ASP A 180 -16.67 13.09 7.07
CA ASP A 180 -17.95 12.38 6.90
C ASP A 180 -18.07 11.71 5.52
N ASN A 181 -17.70 12.40 4.44
CA ASN A 181 -17.73 11.82 3.11
C ASN A 181 -16.71 10.69 2.96
N PHE A 182 -15.51 10.84 3.53
CA PHE A 182 -14.50 9.79 3.56
C PHE A 182 -15.03 8.54 4.27
N ARG A 183 -15.61 8.70 5.47
CA ARG A 183 -16.21 7.60 6.25
C ARG A 183 -17.30 6.89 5.48
N GLN A 184 -18.19 7.63 4.81
CA GLN A 184 -19.26 7.04 3.99
C GLN A 184 -18.70 6.30 2.77
N CYS A 185 -17.69 6.85 2.09
CA CYS A 185 -17.02 6.16 0.99
C CYS A 185 -16.33 4.87 1.45
N LEU A 186 -15.67 4.91 2.61
CA LEU A 186 -15.01 3.75 3.20
C LEU A 186 -16.02 2.66 3.56
N ALA A 187 -17.13 3.03 4.19
CA ALA A 187 -18.21 2.08 4.49
C ALA A 187 -18.76 1.41 3.22
N ARG A 188 -18.88 2.16 2.10
CA ARG A 188 -19.27 1.58 0.81
C ARG A 188 -18.22 0.60 0.28
N ALA A 189 -16.95 0.99 0.27
CA ALA A 189 -15.86 0.12 -0.20
C ALA A 189 -15.74 -1.17 0.63
N ARG A 190 -15.88 -1.07 1.96
CA ARG A 190 -15.96 -2.22 2.89
C ARG A 190 -17.09 -3.15 2.51
N ARG A 191 -18.32 -2.62 2.42
CA ARG A 191 -19.49 -3.42 2.09
C ARG A 191 -19.31 -4.18 0.78
N ASP A 192 -18.87 -3.50 -0.28
CA ASP A 192 -18.75 -4.10 -1.60
C ASP A 192 -17.71 -5.25 -1.60
N LEU A 193 -16.55 -5.04 -0.96
CA LEU A 193 -15.49 -6.04 -0.86
C LEU A 193 -15.83 -7.17 0.12
N TYR A 194 -16.38 -6.86 1.29
CA TYR A 194 -16.69 -7.85 2.33
C TYR A 194 -17.86 -8.73 1.92
N GLN A 195 -18.85 -8.19 1.21
CA GLN A 195 -19.91 -8.99 0.61
C GLN A 195 -19.32 -10.04 -0.36
N PHE A 196 -18.40 -9.62 -1.24
CA PHE A 196 -17.69 -10.55 -2.12
C PHE A 196 -16.94 -11.63 -1.33
N MET A 197 -16.13 -11.22 -0.34
CA MET A 197 -15.33 -12.15 0.46
C MET A 197 -16.20 -13.14 1.24
N ASN A 198 -17.33 -12.70 1.79
CA ASN A 198 -18.25 -13.56 2.55
C ASN A 198 -18.85 -14.69 1.71
N HIS A 199 -18.98 -14.50 0.39
CA HIS A 199 -19.51 -15.51 -0.53
C HIS A 199 -18.44 -16.36 -1.23
N GLN A 200 -17.17 -15.94 -1.21
CA GLN A 200 -16.10 -16.60 -1.99
C GLN A 200 -14.95 -17.13 -1.14
N CYS A 201 -14.57 -16.42 -0.07
CA CYS A 201 -13.32 -16.66 0.66
C CYS A 201 -13.54 -17.54 1.90
N GLY A 202 -12.76 -18.62 2.01
CA GLY A 202 -12.79 -19.51 3.18
C GLY A 202 -12.14 -18.94 4.44
N LEU A 203 -11.33 -17.87 4.32
CA LEU A 203 -10.74 -17.16 5.47
C LEU A 203 -11.80 -16.37 6.26
N VAL A 204 -12.86 -15.95 5.57
CA VAL A 204 -13.97 -15.18 6.14
C VAL A 204 -15.09 -16.10 6.57
N ASN A 205 -15.52 -16.99 5.68
CA ASN A 205 -16.64 -17.88 5.92
C ASN A 205 -16.22 -19.32 5.61
N ALA A 206 -16.12 -20.13 6.67
CA ALA A 206 -15.68 -21.51 6.59
C ALA A 206 -16.56 -22.39 5.69
N SER A 207 -17.81 -21.97 5.41
CA SER A 207 -18.73 -22.69 4.51
C SER A 207 -18.34 -22.56 3.04
N ASN A 208 -17.54 -21.55 2.67
CA ASN A 208 -17.07 -21.37 1.30
C ASN A 208 -16.05 -22.47 0.93
N PRO A 209 -15.95 -22.90 -0.34
CA PRO A 209 -15.06 -23.99 -0.75
C PRO A 209 -13.58 -23.57 -0.90
N CYS A 210 -13.29 -22.28 -1.00
CA CYS A 210 -11.93 -21.77 -1.22
C CYS A 210 -11.03 -22.03 0.01
N ARG A 211 -9.81 -22.56 -0.21
CA ARG A 211 -8.80 -22.77 0.84
C ARG A 211 -7.43 -22.38 0.30
N CYS A 212 -6.76 -21.42 0.94
CA CYS A 212 -5.44 -20.95 0.48
C CYS A 212 -4.44 -22.11 0.27
N PRO A 213 -4.26 -23.07 1.22
CA PRO A 213 -3.34 -24.19 0.99
C PRO A 213 -3.67 -25.04 -0.25
N LYS A 214 -4.96 -25.21 -0.57
CA LYS A 214 -5.39 -25.98 -1.74
C LYS A 214 -5.29 -25.18 -3.04
N LYS A 215 -5.33 -23.85 -2.97
CA LYS A 215 -5.17 -22.96 -4.13
C LYS A 215 -3.71 -22.67 -4.44
N THR A 216 -2.80 -22.75 -3.47
CA THR A 216 -1.39 -22.37 -3.63
C THR A 216 -0.70 -22.96 -4.85
N LYS A 217 -0.75 -24.29 -5.04
CA LYS A 217 -0.14 -24.92 -6.21
C LYS A 217 -0.82 -24.50 -7.53
N GLY A 218 -2.13 -24.26 -7.52
CA GLY A 218 -2.86 -23.72 -8.66
C GLY A 218 -2.43 -22.28 -9.00
N PHE A 219 -2.23 -21.44 -7.98
CA PHE A 219 -1.75 -20.07 -8.12
C PHE A 219 -0.31 -20.04 -8.66
N ILE A 220 0.56 -20.96 -8.21
CA ILE A 220 1.90 -21.13 -8.75
C ILE A 220 1.82 -21.48 -10.25
N ASN A 221 1.03 -22.49 -10.62
CA ASN A 221 0.87 -22.89 -12.02
C ASN A 221 0.29 -21.77 -12.91
N ALA A 222 -0.52 -20.88 -12.34
CA ALA A 222 -1.10 -19.73 -13.02
C ALA A 222 -0.17 -18.49 -13.05
N GLY A 223 1.00 -18.55 -12.42
CA GLY A 223 1.96 -17.44 -12.34
C GLY A 223 1.54 -16.32 -11.38
N HIS A 224 0.61 -16.57 -10.46
CA HIS A 224 0.19 -15.61 -9.44
C HIS A 224 1.09 -15.65 -8.19
N VAL A 225 1.84 -16.73 -8.01
CA VAL A 225 2.81 -16.92 -6.94
C VAL A 225 4.07 -17.48 -7.60
N ASP A 226 5.20 -16.81 -7.43
CA ASP A 226 6.50 -17.31 -7.88
C ASP A 226 7.25 -17.88 -6.67
N PRO A 227 7.47 -19.21 -6.58
CA PRO A 227 8.22 -19.81 -5.49
C PRO A 227 9.68 -19.33 -5.39
N GLU A 228 10.27 -18.87 -6.49
CA GLU A 228 11.65 -18.35 -6.52
C GLU A 228 11.72 -16.89 -6.06
N HIS A 229 10.65 -16.11 -6.30
CA HIS A 229 10.59 -14.68 -6.02
C HIS A 229 9.26 -14.29 -5.37
N LEU A 230 9.16 -14.54 -4.07
CA LEU A 230 8.00 -14.11 -3.27
C LEU A 230 7.87 -12.58 -3.32
N LEU A 231 6.73 -12.08 -3.78
CA LEU A 231 6.49 -10.65 -3.97
C LEU A 231 6.12 -9.99 -2.64
N PHE A 232 5.39 -10.71 -1.80
CA PHE A 232 4.89 -10.20 -0.55
C PHE A 232 5.62 -10.80 0.64
N THR A 233 5.94 -12.09 0.68
CA THR A 233 6.41 -12.84 1.86
C THR A 233 7.90 -12.89 2.16
N THR A 234 8.68 -11.95 1.60
CA THR A 234 10.10 -11.74 1.98
C THR A 234 10.24 -11.36 3.46
N PRO A 235 11.43 -11.47 4.09
CA PRO A 235 11.61 -11.33 5.54
C PRO A 235 11.01 -10.02 6.05
N TYR A 236 9.85 -10.13 6.69
CA TYR A 236 9.08 -8.98 7.13
C TYR A 236 9.80 -8.25 8.25
N VAL A 237 9.89 -6.93 8.12
CA VAL A 237 10.32 -6.06 9.22
C VAL A 237 9.18 -5.92 10.25
N GLN A 238 7.91 -5.86 9.79
CA GLN A 238 6.69 -5.73 10.62
C GLN A 238 5.39 -5.86 9.80
N ARG A 239 4.24 -6.04 10.48
CA ARG A 239 2.88 -5.95 9.88
C ARG A 239 2.41 -4.50 9.75
N ILE A 240 1.45 -4.25 8.86
CA ILE A 240 0.88 -2.90 8.71
C ILE A 240 0.27 -2.39 10.02
N ARG A 241 -0.45 -3.23 10.77
CA ARG A 241 -1.03 -2.84 12.06
C ARG A 241 0.03 -2.41 13.10
N GLU A 242 1.25 -2.94 13.00
CA GLU A 242 2.36 -2.61 13.88
C GLU A 242 3.05 -1.31 13.41
N ALA A 243 3.14 -1.11 12.09
CA ALA A 243 3.63 0.13 11.50
C ALA A 243 2.67 1.31 11.74
N ALA A 244 1.36 1.05 11.80
CA ALA A 244 0.29 2.05 11.86
C ALA A 244 -0.32 2.26 13.25
N VAL A 245 0.41 1.99 14.33
CA VAL A 245 -0.11 2.18 15.70
C VAL A 245 -0.52 3.64 15.93
N GLY A 246 -1.71 3.85 16.52
CA GLY A 246 -2.19 5.17 16.94
C GLY A 246 -2.93 6.00 15.89
N THR A 247 -3.28 5.44 14.72
CA THR A 247 -3.94 6.17 13.62
C THR A 247 -5.46 5.98 13.54
N ALA A 248 -5.99 4.91 14.16
CA ALA A 248 -7.36 4.46 13.96
C ALA A 248 -8.22 4.55 15.23
N ARG A 249 -9.51 4.86 15.03
CA ARG A 249 -10.56 4.42 15.98
C ARG A 249 -10.72 2.91 15.91
N GLU A 250 -11.09 2.29 17.03
CA GLU A 250 -11.48 0.88 17.03
C GLU A 250 -12.65 0.66 16.05
N ILE A 251 -12.56 -0.41 15.27
CA ILE A 251 -13.71 -0.85 14.45
C ILE A 251 -14.69 -1.48 15.43
N ASP A 252 -15.84 -0.85 15.63
CA ASP A 252 -16.83 -1.29 16.61
C ASP A 252 -17.45 -2.66 16.25
N ASP A 253 -17.68 -2.91 14.95
CA ASP A 253 -18.28 -4.15 14.46
C ASP A 253 -17.29 -5.33 14.46
N VAL A 254 -17.68 -6.44 15.10
CA VAL A 254 -16.86 -7.64 15.27
C VAL A 254 -16.54 -8.30 13.93
N ALA A 255 -17.50 -8.35 13.01
CA ALA A 255 -17.32 -8.97 11.72
C ALA A 255 -16.31 -8.14 10.92
N ASP A 256 -16.52 -6.82 10.81
CA ASP A 256 -15.59 -5.90 10.14
C ASP A 256 -14.16 -6.03 10.72
N ARG A 257 -14.00 -6.20 12.04
CA ARG A 257 -12.67 -6.47 12.64
C ARG A 257 -11.98 -7.71 12.07
N SER A 258 -12.71 -8.78 11.80
CA SER A 258 -12.14 -10.02 11.24
C SER A 258 -11.72 -9.85 9.77
N TYR A 259 -12.50 -9.13 8.97
CA TYR A 259 -12.11 -8.79 7.59
C TYR A 259 -10.90 -7.84 7.58
N ALA A 260 -10.93 -6.82 8.42
CA ALA A 260 -9.84 -5.86 8.62
C ALA A 260 -8.52 -6.57 8.93
N ALA A 261 -8.56 -7.54 9.85
CA ALA A 261 -7.38 -8.28 10.29
C ALA A 261 -6.67 -8.97 9.13
N ILE A 262 -7.41 -9.51 8.15
CA ILE A 262 -6.82 -10.15 6.96
C ILE A 262 -5.87 -9.18 6.25
N TYR A 263 -6.31 -7.94 6.02
CA TYR A 263 -5.51 -6.93 5.32
C TYR A 263 -4.46 -6.27 6.20
N ARG A 264 -4.77 -6.02 7.47
CA ARG A 264 -3.85 -5.37 8.42
C ARG A 264 -2.71 -6.28 8.88
N ASP A 265 -2.89 -7.59 8.72
CA ASP A 265 -1.85 -8.61 8.90
C ASP A 265 -0.96 -8.79 7.67
N HIS A 266 -1.27 -8.13 6.54
CA HIS A 266 -0.32 -8.07 5.44
C HIS A 266 0.98 -7.39 5.90
N PRO A 267 2.09 -7.67 5.22
CA PRO A 267 3.31 -6.90 5.37
C PRO A 267 3.15 -5.41 5.24
N PHE A 268 3.96 -4.74 6.06
CA PHE A 268 4.48 -3.45 5.66
C PHE A 268 5.71 -3.66 4.77
N LEU A 269 5.60 -3.27 3.50
CA LEU A 269 6.66 -3.52 2.51
C LEU A 269 7.62 -2.33 2.40
N GLU A 270 8.87 -2.60 2.06
CA GLU A 270 9.86 -1.58 1.73
C GLU A 270 10.29 -1.76 0.26
N SER A 271 10.57 -0.65 -0.43
CA SER A 271 11.09 -0.71 -1.80
C SER A 271 12.47 -1.38 -1.83
N SER A 272 12.78 -2.13 -2.89
CA SER A 272 14.07 -2.83 -3.02
C SER A 272 15.29 -1.89 -3.00
N GLU A 273 15.11 -0.63 -3.40
CA GLU A 273 16.15 0.40 -3.37
C GLU A 273 15.69 1.61 -2.53
N GLN A 274 16.09 1.68 -1.25
CA GLN A 274 15.63 2.76 -0.39
C GLN A 274 16.25 4.13 -0.73
N ALA A 275 17.59 4.21 -0.79
CA ALA A 275 18.29 5.49 -0.94
C ALA A 275 19.10 5.62 -2.25
N GLY A 276 19.44 4.50 -2.90
CA GLY A 276 20.37 4.49 -4.04
C GLY A 276 19.85 5.30 -5.24
N TRP A 277 18.59 5.13 -5.62
CA TRP A 277 17.96 5.90 -6.68
C TRP A 277 17.89 7.40 -6.33
N LEU A 278 17.56 7.72 -5.07
CA LEU A 278 17.44 9.10 -4.61
C LEU A 278 18.79 9.81 -4.69
N ARG A 279 19.86 9.20 -4.16
CA ARG A 279 21.22 9.78 -4.26
C ARG A 279 21.62 10.03 -5.70
N ARG A 280 21.39 9.06 -6.60
CA ARG A 280 21.65 9.23 -8.04
C ARG A 280 20.89 10.40 -8.67
N ILE A 281 19.65 10.65 -8.24
CA ILE A 281 18.86 11.80 -8.72
C ILE A 281 19.39 13.10 -8.12
N LEU A 282 19.66 13.14 -6.82
CA LEU A 282 20.21 14.31 -6.14
C LEU A 282 21.61 14.68 -6.64
N ASP A 283 22.38 13.73 -7.17
CA ASP A 283 23.69 13.97 -7.78
C ASP A 283 23.62 14.56 -9.20
N ARG A 284 22.44 14.59 -9.84
CA ARG A 284 22.30 15.17 -11.18
C ARG A 284 22.52 16.68 -11.14
N PRO A 285 23.39 17.24 -12.01
CA PRO A 285 23.70 18.68 -12.01
C PRO A 285 22.46 19.57 -12.11
N GLU A 286 21.47 19.15 -12.92
CA GLU A 286 20.23 19.92 -13.10
C GLU A 286 19.40 19.95 -11.82
N VAL A 287 19.35 18.84 -11.09
CA VAL A 287 18.61 18.70 -9.82
C VAL A 287 19.31 19.50 -8.73
N ARG A 288 20.65 19.40 -8.63
CA ARG A 288 21.45 20.19 -7.68
C ARG A 288 21.26 21.68 -7.88
N ALA A 289 21.32 22.14 -9.14
CA ALA A 289 21.11 23.55 -9.47
C ALA A 289 19.68 24.01 -9.19
N THR A 290 18.68 23.17 -9.49
CA THR A 290 17.26 23.51 -9.26
C THR A 290 16.92 23.62 -7.77
N LEU A 291 17.53 22.77 -6.95
CA LEU A 291 17.24 22.66 -5.52
C LEU A 291 18.28 23.36 -4.63
N ASN A 292 19.27 24.04 -5.23
CA ASN A 292 20.40 24.68 -4.53
C ASN A 292 21.11 23.75 -3.53
N LEU A 293 21.29 22.47 -3.87
CA LEU A 293 21.90 21.48 -2.97
C LEU A 293 23.42 21.69 -2.87
N ASN A 294 23.91 21.80 -1.63
CA ASN A 294 25.34 21.91 -1.33
C ASN A 294 26.07 20.58 -1.56
#